data_AF-A0AAW4KV45-F1
#
_entry.id   AF-A0AAW4KV45-F1
#
_cell.length_a   1.000
_cell.length_b   1.000
_cell.length_c   1.000
_cell.angle_alpha   90.00
_cell.angle_beta   90.00
_cell.angle_gamma   90.00
#
_symmetry.space_group_name_H-M   'P 1'
#
loop_
_entity.id
_entity.type
_entity.pdbx_description
1 polymer ?
#
loop_
_entity_poly.entity_id
_entity_poly.type
_entity_poly.pdbx_seq_one_letter_code
_entity_poly.pdbx_strand_id
1 'polypeptide(L)'
;GSCSGMFTANSMNCLVEALGLALPGNGSTLATHSDREQLFLQAGRTIVELCKRYYGENDESVLPRNIANFKAFENAMTLDIAMGGSTNTILHLLAAAQ
;
A
#
# COMPACT_ATOMS: atom_id res chain seq x y z
N GLY A 1 -14.81 -9.08 2.67
CA GLY A 1 -14.45 -7.94 3.53
C GLY A 1 -13.59 -8.42 4.67
N SER A 2 -12.82 -7.54 5.30
CA SER A 2 -12.08 -7.78 6.55
C SER A 2 -12.94 -7.45 7.77
N CYS A 3 -12.42 -7.69 8.97
CA CYS A 3 -13.01 -7.20 10.22
C CYS A 3 -13.23 -5.68 10.14
N SER A 4 -14.27 -5.16 10.80
CA SER A 4 -14.62 -3.73 10.74
C SER A 4 -13.71 -2.82 11.58
N GLY A 5 -13.05 -3.36 12.62
CA GLY A 5 -12.15 -2.60 13.49
C GLY A 5 -10.74 -2.42 12.91
N MET A 6 -9.94 -1.54 13.51
CA MET A 6 -8.51 -1.36 13.19
C MET A 6 -7.65 -2.52 13.73
N PHE A 7 -7.89 -3.71 13.18
CA PHE A 7 -7.06 -4.88 13.39
C PHE A 7 -6.02 -5.01 12.27
N THR A 8 -5.24 -6.10 12.28
CA THR A 8 -4.12 -6.29 11.34
C THR A 8 -4.51 -6.07 9.88
N ALA A 9 -5.66 -6.58 9.42
CA ALA A 9 -6.06 -6.47 8.02
C ALA A 9 -6.30 -5.00 7.58
N ASN A 10 -7.02 -4.22 8.37
CA ASN A 10 -7.29 -2.82 8.02
C ASN A 10 -6.06 -1.95 8.20
N SER A 11 -5.30 -2.18 9.28
CA SER A 11 -4.04 -1.47 9.54
C SER A 11 -3.07 -1.71 8.37
N MET A 12 -2.83 -2.97 7.99
CA MET A 12 -1.94 -3.29 6.87
C MET A 12 -2.40 -2.70 5.54
N ASN A 13 -3.71 -2.69 5.24
CA ASN A 13 -4.20 -2.05 4.02
C ASN A 13 -3.89 -0.55 3.96
N CYS A 14 -4.03 0.17 5.09
CA CYS A 14 -3.63 1.57 5.18
C CYS A 14 -2.11 1.75 5.09
N LEU A 15 -1.33 0.82 5.66
CA LEU A 15 0.14 0.89 5.59
C LEU A 15 0.68 0.63 4.18
N VAL A 16 0.07 -0.25 3.40
CA VAL A 16 0.49 -0.48 2.01
C VAL A 16 0.27 0.78 1.16
N GLU A 17 -0.77 1.56 1.46
CA GLU A 17 -1.01 2.88 0.86
C GLU A 17 0.07 3.89 1.28
N ALA A 18 0.41 3.96 2.58
CA ALA A 18 1.48 4.83 3.08
C ALA A 18 2.89 4.46 2.56
N LEU A 19 3.13 3.18 2.31
CA LEU A 19 4.35 2.68 1.66
C LEU A 19 4.42 3.05 0.17
N GLY A 20 3.32 3.54 -0.42
CA GLY A 20 3.22 3.85 -1.85
C GLY A 20 3.02 2.62 -2.74
N LEU A 21 2.75 1.45 -2.15
CA LEU A 21 2.58 0.18 -2.87
C LEU A 21 1.11 -0.14 -3.20
N ALA A 22 0.17 0.68 -2.72
CA ALA A 22 -1.23 0.63 -3.09
C ALA A 22 -1.73 2.01 -3.52
N LEU A 23 -2.76 2.03 -4.34
CA LEU A 23 -3.41 3.26 -4.77
C LEU A 23 -4.13 3.93 -3.60
N PRO A 24 -4.23 5.28 -3.60
CA PRO A 24 -5.01 6.02 -2.63
C PRO A 24 -6.45 5.50 -2.52
N GLY A 25 -6.93 5.33 -1.29
CA GLY A 25 -8.26 4.79 -1.01
C GLY A 25 -8.34 3.26 -0.95
N ASN A 26 -7.23 2.54 -1.16
CA ASN A 26 -7.17 1.09 -0.95
C ASN A 26 -7.47 0.72 0.52
N GLY A 27 -6.96 1.53 1.46
CA GLY A 27 -7.13 1.34 2.90
C GLY A 27 -8.55 1.57 3.42
N SER A 28 -9.30 2.45 2.77
CA SER A 28 -10.57 3.00 3.30
C SER A 28 -11.81 2.55 2.53
N THR A 29 -11.69 2.19 1.25
CA THR A 29 -12.86 1.84 0.43
C THR A 29 -13.43 0.49 0.84
N LEU A 30 -14.69 0.48 1.27
CA LEU A 30 -15.39 -0.73 1.69
C LEU A 30 -15.44 -1.77 0.57
N ALA A 31 -15.35 -3.04 0.96
CA ALA A 31 -15.32 -4.15 0.02
C ALA A 31 -16.57 -4.25 -0.89
N THR A 32 -17.72 -3.76 -0.42
CA THR A 32 -19.01 -3.79 -1.15
C THR A 32 -19.34 -2.48 -1.85
N HIS A 33 -18.50 -1.44 -1.71
CA HIS A 33 -18.75 -0.15 -2.34
C HIS A 33 -18.50 -0.24 -3.85
N SER A 34 -19.35 0.43 -4.65
CA SER A 34 -19.22 0.46 -6.11
C SER A 34 -17.84 0.94 -6.56
N ASP A 35 -17.28 1.91 -5.85
CA ASP A 35 -16.00 2.54 -6.20
C ASP A 35 -14.81 1.58 -6.07
N ARG A 36 -14.97 0.44 -5.37
CA ARG A 36 -13.94 -0.59 -5.27
C ARG A 36 -13.59 -1.18 -6.65
N GLU A 37 -14.55 -1.26 -7.55
CA GLU A 37 -14.32 -1.70 -8.93
C GLU A 37 -13.34 -0.77 -9.66
N GLN A 38 -13.50 0.54 -9.50
CA GLN A 38 -12.63 1.52 -10.14
C GLN A 38 -11.20 1.44 -9.62
N LEU A 39 -11.00 1.17 -8.33
CA LEU A 39 -9.67 0.92 -7.75
C LEU A 39 -8.98 -0.29 -8.40
N PHE A 40 -9.70 -1.38 -8.65
CA PHE A 40 -9.14 -2.55 -9.32
C PHE A 40 -8.76 -2.27 -10.78
N LEU A 41 -9.63 -1.61 -11.52
CA LEU A 41 -9.35 -1.22 -12.91
C LEU A 41 -8.16 -0.25 -12.99
N GLN A 42 -8.08 0.71 -12.08
CA GLN A 42 -6.96 1.64 -11.99
C GLN A 42 -5.66 0.92 -11.62
N ALA A 43 -5.69 -0.03 -10.68
CA ALA A 43 -4.51 -0.82 -10.32
C ALA A 43 -4.00 -1.63 -11.52
N GLY A 44 -4.90 -2.26 -12.28
CA GLY A 44 -4.57 -3.00 -13.50
C GLY A 44 -3.93 -2.11 -14.58
N ARG A 45 -4.45 -0.90 -14.79
CA ARG A 45 -3.84 0.08 -15.72
C ARG A 45 -2.47 0.54 -15.21
N THR A 46 -2.37 0.82 -13.91
CA THR A 46 -1.14 1.33 -13.28
C THR A 46 -0.01 0.32 -13.39
N ILE A 47 -0.24 -0.97 -13.11
CA ILE A 47 0.83 -1.97 -13.20
C ILE A 47 1.36 -2.13 -14.63
N VAL A 48 0.47 -2.10 -15.64
CA VAL A 48 0.88 -2.13 -17.05
C VAL A 48 1.73 -0.91 -17.40
N GLU A 49 1.37 0.26 -16.88
CA GLU A 49 2.13 1.50 -17.09
C GLU A 49 3.51 1.45 -16.43
N LEU A 50 3.60 0.99 -15.17
CA LEU A 50 4.89 0.82 -14.49
C LEU A 50 5.79 -0.19 -15.22
N CYS A 51 5.22 -1.28 -15.76
CA CYS A 51 5.98 -2.22 -16.59
C CYS A 51 6.52 -1.56 -17.87
N LYS A 52 5.72 -0.73 -18.55
CA LYS A 52 6.18 0.00 -19.74
C LYS A 52 7.31 0.97 -19.41
N ARG A 53 7.19 1.73 -18.33
CA ARG A 53 8.25 2.64 -17.86
C ARG A 53 9.54 1.89 -17.56
N TYR A 54 9.47 0.77 -16.84
CA TYR A 54 10.65 -0.02 -16.52
C TYR A 54 11.32 -0.60 -17.78
N TYR A 55 10.57 -1.34 -18.62
CA TYR A 55 11.16 -2.06 -19.76
C TYR A 55 11.40 -1.18 -21.00
N GLY A 56 10.61 -0.12 -21.18
CA GLY A 56 10.67 0.76 -22.35
C GLY A 56 11.50 2.02 -22.14
N GLU A 57 11.50 2.56 -20.91
CA GLU A 57 12.16 3.84 -20.59
C GLU A 57 13.38 3.65 -19.67
N ASN A 58 13.67 2.42 -19.24
CA ASN A 58 14.68 2.08 -18.23
C ASN A 58 14.48 2.83 -16.91
N ASP A 59 13.23 3.14 -16.58
CA ASP A 59 12.89 3.85 -15.35
C ASP A 59 12.87 2.88 -14.17
N GLU A 60 14.00 2.77 -13.47
CA GLU A 60 14.09 1.94 -12.26
C GLU A 60 13.31 2.51 -11.08
N SER A 61 12.89 3.78 -11.10
CA SER A 61 12.21 4.42 -9.95
C SER A 61 10.87 3.75 -9.60
N VAL A 62 10.28 3.01 -10.55
CA VAL A 62 9.02 2.27 -10.37
C VAL A 62 9.19 0.92 -9.65
N LEU A 63 10.43 0.48 -9.40
CA LEU A 63 10.68 -0.79 -8.71
C LEU A 63 10.23 -0.71 -7.24
N PRO A 64 9.70 -1.80 -6.67
CA PRO A 64 9.21 -1.80 -5.29
C PRO A 64 10.22 -1.32 -4.25
N ARG A 65 11.52 -1.62 -4.42
CA ARG A 65 12.59 -1.15 -3.52
C ARG A 65 12.85 0.35 -3.60
N ASN A 66 12.57 0.97 -4.74
CA ASN A 66 12.72 2.42 -4.93
C ASN A 66 11.48 3.17 -4.40
N ILE A 67 10.30 2.54 -4.44
CA ILE A 67 9.06 3.05 -3.86
C ILE A 67 9.05 2.88 -2.33
N ALA A 68 9.16 1.65 -1.84
CA ALA A 68 9.20 1.30 -0.42
C ALA A 68 10.62 1.48 0.15
N ASN A 69 11.11 2.72 0.08
CA ASN A 69 12.39 3.13 0.65
C ASN A 69 12.24 3.53 2.13
N PHE A 70 13.36 3.91 2.77
CA PHE A 70 13.39 4.28 4.18
C PHE A 70 12.32 5.33 4.57
N LYS A 71 12.10 6.36 3.75
CA LYS A 71 11.09 7.39 4.02
C LYS A 71 9.67 6.84 3.93
N ALA A 72 9.42 5.90 3.02
CA ALA A 72 8.12 5.25 2.92
C ALA A 72 7.81 4.42 4.19
N PHE A 73 8.81 3.71 4.72
CA PHE A 73 8.67 3.00 5.99
C PHE A 73 8.49 3.94 7.19
N GLU A 74 9.18 5.09 7.21
CA GLU A 74 8.97 6.14 8.23
C GLU A 74 7.54 6.70 8.18
N ASN A 75 7.02 6.97 6.97
CA ASN A 75 5.63 7.38 6.76
C ASN A 75 4.64 6.31 7.25
N ALA A 76 4.88 5.04 6.92
CA ALA A 76 4.05 3.93 7.34
C ALA A 76 4.04 3.81 8.88
N MET A 77 5.20 3.88 9.54
CA MET A 77 5.29 3.82 10.99
C MET A 77 4.58 5.01 11.67
N THR A 78 4.74 6.21 11.13
CA THR A 78 4.06 7.41 11.64
C THR A 78 2.54 7.27 11.53
N LEU A 79 2.06 6.76 10.39
CA LEU A 79 0.64 6.52 10.17
C LEU A 79 0.10 5.44 11.11
N ASP A 80 0.84 4.35 11.32
CA ASP A 80 0.45 3.24 12.21
C ASP A 80 0.20 3.72 13.64
N ILE A 81 1.09 4.58 14.15
CA ILE A 81 0.97 5.21 15.46
C ILE A 81 -0.26 6.13 15.49
N ALA A 82 -0.46 6.94 14.45
CA ALA A 82 -1.57 7.89 14.39
C ALA A 82 -2.96 7.21 14.34
N MET A 83 -3.08 6.07 13.65
CA MET A 83 -4.34 5.33 13.56
C MET A 83 -4.61 4.41 14.76
N GLY A 84 -3.62 4.20 15.63
CA GLY A 84 -3.68 3.18 16.68
C GLY A 84 -3.77 1.77 16.08
N GLY A 85 -2.90 1.46 15.11
CA GLY A 85 -2.90 0.21 14.37
C GLY A 85 -2.61 -1.02 15.24
N SER A 86 -2.86 -2.21 14.69
CA SER A 86 -2.58 -3.46 15.39
C SER A 86 -1.08 -3.63 15.65
N THR A 87 -0.68 -4.05 16.85
CA THR A 87 0.75 -4.32 17.17
C THR A 87 1.45 -5.30 16.21
N ASN A 88 0.70 -6.13 15.48
CA ASN A 88 1.25 -7.03 14.46
C ASN A 88 1.84 -6.30 13.24
N THR A 89 1.45 -5.05 12.98
CA THR A 89 2.00 -4.23 11.89
C THR A 89 3.51 -4.05 12.04
N ILE A 90 4.03 -3.95 13.26
CA ILE A 90 5.47 -3.86 13.54
C ILE A 90 6.20 -5.07 12.97
N LEU A 91 5.69 -6.28 13.21
CA LEU A 91 6.29 -7.51 12.68
C LEU A 91 6.26 -7.53 11.16
N HIS A 92 5.14 -7.12 10.56
CA HIS A 92 4.98 -7.10 9.11
C HIS A 92 5.85 -6.03 8.43
N LEU A 93 5.96 -4.83 9.00
CA LEU A 93 6.84 -3.77 8.48
C LEU A 93 8.31 -4.18 8.56
N LEU A 94 8.75 -4.75 9.69
CA LEU A 94 10.11 -5.25 9.83
C LEU A 94 10.41 -6.42 8.89
N ALA A 95 9.44 -7.30 8.64
CA ALA A 95 9.60 -8.38 7.68
C ALA A 95 9.65 -7.86 6.23
N ALA A 96 8.87 -6.83 5.89
CA ALA A 96 8.86 -6.23 4.55
C ALA A 96 10.10 -5.38 4.26
N ALA A 97 10.77 -4.87 5.29
CA ALA A 97 11.99 -4.06 5.17
C ALA A 97 13.28 -4.88 5.03
N GLN A 98 13.24 -6.20 5.28
CA GLN A 98 14.38 -7.13 5.09
C GLN A 98 14.62 -7.42 3.61
#